data_AF-A0A7H8PQE6-F1
#
_entry.id   AF-A0A7H8PQE6-F1
#
_cell.length_a   1.000
_cell.length_b   1.000
_cell.length_c   1.000
_cell.angle_alpha   90.00
_cell.angle_beta   90.00
_cell.angle_gamma   90.00
#
_symmetry.space_group_name_H-M   'P 1'
#
loop_
_entity.id
_entity.type
_entity.pdbx_description
1 polymer ?
#
loop_
_entity_poly.entity_id
_entity_poly.type
_entity_poly.pdbx_seq_one_letter_code
_entity_poly.pdbx_strand_id
1 'polypeptide(L)'
;MKKTVLNLALIVAVVFATSCKNEAKTENADTTTEKVEETKEEKKEEKKEETAATNVPSFSNEKVQEYVKAYEAYIAEYRKAAESKNVTALGALGEKGQELATKSQELTANLSGDDVQKFTEYMMAKGKELQELSNKFSE
;
A
#
# COMPACT_ATOMS: atom_id res chain seq x y z
N MET A 1 -37.38 -6.23 -23.57
CA MET A 1 -37.78 -4.91 -24.09
C MET A 1 -37.10 -3.82 -23.26
N LYS A 2 -36.21 -3.05 -23.90
CA LYS A 2 -35.95 -1.59 -23.77
C LYS A 2 -36.24 -0.95 -22.39
N LYS A 3 -35.22 -0.52 -21.64
CA LYS A 3 -34.46 0.77 -21.69
C LYS A 3 -34.98 1.74 -20.62
N THR A 4 -34.13 2.07 -19.65
CA THR A 4 -34.05 3.33 -18.87
C THR A 4 -32.72 3.25 -18.11
N VAL A 5 -31.59 3.80 -18.59
CA VAL A 5 -31.22 5.23 -18.62
C VAL A 5 -31.49 5.91 -17.29
N LEU A 6 -30.45 6.04 -16.45
CA LEU A 6 -30.29 7.25 -15.66
C LEU A 6 -28.80 7.51 -15.40
N ASN A 7 -28.25 8.34 -16.27
CA ASN A 7 -27.00 9.06 -16.09
C ASN A 7 -27.09 9.89 -14.80
N LEU A 8 -26.15 9.73 -13.88
CA LEU A 8 -25.85 10.74 -12.88
C LEU A 8 -24.38 11.11 -13.01
N ALA A 9 -24.14 12.05 -13.93
CA ALA A 9 -22.93 12.82 -13.99
C ALA A 9 -22.86 13.69 -12.73
N LEU A 10 -21.83 13.50 -11.92
CA LEU A 10 -21.48 14.44 -10.86
C LEU A 10 -20.06 14.94 -11.14
N ILE A 11 -20.05 16.09 -11.81
CA ILE A 11 -18.91 16.93 -12.11
C ILE A 11 -18.42 17.49 -10.77
N VAL A 12 -17.21 17.10 -10.34
CA VAL A 12 -16.47 17.83 -9.31
C VAL A 12 -15.26 18.43 -9.99
N ALA A 13 -15.45 19.63 -10.53
CA ALA A 13 -14.38 20.54 -10.87
C ALA A 13 -13.93 21.23 -9.57
N VAL A 14 -12.75 20.87 -9.07
CA VAL A 14 -12.05 21.68 -8.08
C VAL A 14 -10.68 22.02 -8.65
N VAL A 15 -10.55 23.31 -8.95
CA VAL A 15 -9.35 23.99 -9.41
C VAL A 15 -8.40 24.15 -8.23
N PHE A 16 -7.23 23.52 -8.29
CA PHE A 16 -6.09 23.91 -7.45
C PHE A 16 -4.97 24.44 -8.35
N ALA A 17 -5.05 25.75 -8.61
CA ALA A 17 -3.90 26.54 -9.04
C ALA A 17 -3.29 27.18 -7.79
N THR A 18 -2.26 26.54 -7.23
CA THR A 18 -1.32 27.20 -6.31
C THR A 18 0.07 27.08 -6.87
N SER A 19 0.46 28.15 -7.55
CA SER A 19 1.82 28.49 -7.94
C SER A 19 2.70 28.62 -6.68
N CYS A 20 3.74 27.80 -6.55
CA CYS A 20 4.89 28.09 -5.70
C CYS A 20 6.16 28.04 -6.55
N LYS A 21 6.84 29.19 -6.55
CA LYS A 21 8.08 29.54 -7.22
C LYS A 21 9.26 29.19 -6.30
N ASN A 22 10.39 28.78 -6.90
CA ASN A 22 11.79 28.97 -6.42
C ASN A 22 12.22 28.10 -5.19
N GLU A 23 13.42 27.50 -5.02
CA GLU A 23 14.76 27.49 -5.69
C GLU A 23 15.58 26.23 -5.32
N ALA A 24 16.65 26.02 -6.09
CA ALA A 24 17.99 25.56 -5.67
C ALA A 24 18.28 24.06 -5.43
N LYS A 25 18.84 23.44 -6.48
CA LYS A 25 20.22 22.89 -6.58
C LYS A 25 20.82 22.22 -5.34
N THR A 26 21.15 20.93 -5.44
CA THR A 26 22.48 20.40 -5.05
C THR A 26 22.80 19.13 -5.83
N GLU A 27 24.03 19.16 -6.33
CA GLU A 27 24.78 18.22 -7.14
C GLU A 27 25.50 17.24 -6.20
N ASN A 28 25.45 15.94 -6.49
CA ASN A 28 26.54 15.05 -6.14
C ASN A 28 26.64 13.91 -7.15
N ALA A 29 27.75 13.92 -7.88
CA ALA A 29 28.24 12.85 -8.71
C ALA A 29 28.76 11.70 -7.83
N ASP A 30 28.62 10.46 -8.28
CA ASP A 30 29.79 9.60 -8.44
C ASP A 30 29.52 8.48 -9.45
N THR A 31 30.61 7.94 -9.97
CA THR A 31 30.80 7.33 -11.28
C THR A 31 30.87 5.79 -11.17
N THR A 32 30.69 5.10 -12.32
CA THR A 32 31.31 3.79 -12.65
C THR A 32 30.52 2.53 -12.25
N THR A 33 29.79 1.87 -13.16
CA THR A 33 30.17 0.88 -14.20
C THR A 33 30.42 -0.54 -13.67
N GLU A 34 29.58 -1.46 -14.17
CA GLU A 34 29.70 -2.93 -14.33
C GLU A 34 30.25 -3.79 -13.19
N LYS A 35 29.45 -4.79 -12.79
CA LYS A 35 29.66 -6.20 -13.21
C LYS A 35 28.49 -7.06 -12.72
N VAL A 36 27.70 -7.57 -13.67
CA VAL A 36 26.76 -8.67 -13.46
C VAL A 36 27.54 -9.95 -13.68
N GLU A 37 27.71 -10.77 -12.64
CA GLU A 37 27.74 -12.23 -12.78
C GLU A 37 27.67 -12.95 -11.42
N GLU A 38 26.91 -14.04 -11.45
CA GLU A 38 26.84 -15.16 -10.48
C GLU A 38 26.20 -14.88 -9.11
N THR A 39 25.56 -15.81 -8.39
CA THR A 39 24.97 -17.15 -8.60
C THR A 39 24.47 -17.52 -7.18
N LYS A 40 23.21 -17.96 -7.04
CA LYS A 40 22.72 -18.94 -6.03
C LYS A 40 22.72 -18.58 -4.53
N GLU A 41 21.52 -18.75 -3.96
CA GLU A 41 21.18 -19.17 -2.58
C GLU A 41 21.85 -18.47 -1.38
N GLU A 42 21.06 -17.65 -0.66
CA GLU A 42 20.83 -17.77 0.80
C GLU A 42 19.81 -16.67 1.22
N LYS A 43 18.68 -17.05 1.82
CA LYS A 43 18.46 -16.96 3.27
C LYS A 43 18.70 -15.56 3.86
N LYS A 44 17.58 -14.89 4.13
CA LYS A 44 17.35 -13.90 5.20
C LYS A 44 18.14 -12.59 5.09
N GLU A 45 17.48 -11.58 4.53
CA GLU A 45 17.46 -10.27 5.15
C GLU A 45 16.01 -9.81 5.26
N GLU A 46 15.47 -9.97 6.47
CA GLU A 46 14.48 -9.01 7.00
C GLU A 46 15.15 -7.64 6.92
N LYS A 47 15.06 -7.00 5.76
CA LYS A 47 15.28 -5.57 5.65
C LYS A 47 14.19 -4.96 6.51
N LYS A 48 14.59 -4.61 7.73
CA LYS A 48 13.90 -3.73 8.66
C LYS A 48 13.72 -2.39 7.92
N GLU A 49 12.74 -2.32 7.02
CA GLU A 49 12.25 -1.07 6.48
C GLU A 49 11.55 -0.36 7.64
N GLU A 50 12.35 0.47 8.31
CA GLU A 50 11.96 1.46 9.29
C GLU A 50 11.12 2.54 8.59
N THR A 51 9.93 2.16 8.13
CA THR A 51 8.95 3.10 7.57
C THR A 51 7.55 2.65 7.98
N ALA A 52 7.06 3.29 9.05
CA ALA A 52 5.74 3.15 9.67
C ALA A 52 5.52 1.90 10.55
N ALA A 53 6.32 1.74 11.59
CA ALA A 53 5.87 1.06 12.81
C ALA A 53 4.80 1.90 13.54
N THR A 54 3.69 2.19 12.88
CA THR A 54 2.53 2.84 13.50
C THR A 54 1.59 1.76 13.99
N ASN A 55 1.74 1.37 15.27
CA ASN A 55 0.79 0.59 16.05
C ASN A 55 0.16 -0.62 15.34
N VAL A 56 0.98 -1.57 14.89
CA VAL A 56 0.46 -2.88 14.47
C VAL A 56 -0.07 -3.61 15.72
N PRO A 57 -1.37 -3.91 15.83
CA PRO A 57 -1.92 -4.57 17.00
C PRO A 57 -1.44 -6.02 17.06
N SER A 58 -1.29 -6.55 18.27
CA SER A 58 -1.14 -7.98 18.48
C SER A 58 -2.52 -8.62 18.56
N PHE A 59 -2.68 -9.75 17.87
CA PHE A 59 -3.92 -10.54 17.88
C PHE A 59 -3.69 -11.87 18.56
N SER A 60 -4.72 -12.37 19.26
CA SER A 60 -4.65 -13.69 19.90
C SER A 60 -4.80 -14.82 18.89
N ASN A 61 -5.46 -14.53 17.76
CA ASN A 61 -5.63 -15.46 16.65
C ASN A 61 -4.44 -15.38 15.68
N GLU A 62 -3.69 -16.47 15.58
CA GLU A 62 -2.50 -16.56 14.71
C GLU A 62 -2.79 -16.24 13.24
N LYS A 63 -3.95 -16.67 12.72
CA LYS A 63 -4.31 -16.40 11.31
C LYS A 63 -4.55 -14.90 11.07
N VAL A 64 -5.10 -14.20 12.05
CA VAL A 64 -5.28 -12.74 11.99
C VAL A 64 -3.92 -12.05 12.06
N GLN A 65 -3.03 -12.53 12.92
CA GLN A 65 -1.67 -12.01 13.02
C GLN A 65 -0.88 -12.21 11.73
N GLU A 66 -1.00 -13.37 11.06
CA GLU A 66 -0.38 -13.64 9.76
C GLU A 66 -0.92 -12.72 8.67
N TYR A 67 -2.25 -12.53 8.63
CA TYR A 67 -2.86 -11.61 7.69
C TYR A 67 -2.38 -10.18 7.88
N VAL A 68 -2.33 -9.71 9.12
CA VAL A 68 -1.86 -8.35 9.46
C VAL A 68 -0.42 -8.16 8.99
N LYS A 69 0.46 -9.15 9.20
CA LYS A 69 1.84 -9.12 8.68
C LYS A 69 1.89 -9.06 7.14
N ALA A 70 1.08 -9.88 6.47
CA ALA A 70 0.99 -9.88 5.01
C ALA A 70 0.45 -8.54 4.47
N TYR A 71 -0.50 -7.94 5.19
CA TYR A 71 -1.06 -6.64 4.85
C TYR A 71 -0.05 -5.50 5.04
N GLU A 72 0.77 -5.53 6.10
CA GLU A 72 1.88 -4.57 6.27
C GLU A 72 2.89 -4.67 5.14
N ALA A 73 3.28 -5.88 4.76
CA ALA A 73 4.19 -6.10 3.63
C ALA A 73 3.59 -5.54 2.33
N TYR A 74 2.30 -5.78 2.09
CA TYR A 74 1.58 -5.22 0.95
C TYR A 74 1.61 -3.68 0.94
N ILE A 75 1.38 -3.02 2.09
CA ILE A 75 1.42 -1.56 2.17
C ILE A 75 2.82 -1.01 1.97
N ALA A 76 3.85 -1.67 2.50
CA ALA A 76 5.24 -1.29 2.28
C ALA A 76 5.61 -1.38 0.78
N GLU A 77 5.24 -2.48 0.11
CA GLU A 77 5.43 -2.63 -1.33
C GLU A 77 4.64 -1.56 -2.12
N TYR A 78 3.39 -1.29 -1.73
CA TYR A 78 2.55 -0.26 -2.34
C TYR A 78 3.18 1.12 -2.20
N ARG A 79 3.63 1.49 -1.01
CA ARG A 79 4.34 2.75 -0.75
C ARG A 79 5.54 2.89 -1.67
N LYS A 80 6.40 1.87 -1.70
CA LYS A 80 7.59 1.87 -2.55
C LYS A 80 7.24 1.99 -4.04
N ALA A 81 6.21 1.29 -4.50
CA ALA A 81 5.75 1.34 -5.88
C ALA A 81 5.15 2.71 -6.24
N ALA A 82 4.38 3.31 -5.33
CA ALA A 82 3.80 4.64 -5.48
C ALA A 82 4.88 5.74 -5.51
N GLU A 83 5.83 5.71 -4.57
CA GLU A 83 6.94 6.66 -4.48
C GLU A 83 7.87 6.60 -5.71
N SER A 84 8.11 5.40 -6.24
CA SER A 84 8.91 5.19 -7.45
C SER A 84 8.12 5.35 -8.76
N LYS A 85 6.82 5.68 -8.67
CA LYS A 85 5.86 5.73 -9.79
C LYS A 85 5.91 4.48 -10.68
N ASN A 86 6.18 3.31 -10.10
CA ASN A 86 6.33 2.06 -10.82
C ASN A 86 4.96 1.39 -11.07
N VAL A 87 4.38 1.68 -12.23
CA VAL A 87 3.06 1.16 -12.64
C VAL A 87 3.01 -0.36 -12.77
N THR A 88 4.14 -1.01 -13.12
CA THR A 88 4.21 -2.48 -13.19
C THR A 88 4.14 -3.10 -11.80
N ALA A 89 4.87 -2.54 -10.83
CA ALA A 89 4.81 -2.97 -9.44
C ALA A 89 3.43 -2.72 -8.82
N LEU A 90 2.81 -1.57 -9.10
CA LEU A 90 1.42 -1.30 -8.70
C LEU A 90 0.43 -2.29 -9.33
N GLY A 91 0.63 -2.67 -10.59
CA GLY A 91 -0.19 -3.69 -11.25
C GLY A 91 -0.08 -5.07 -10.58
N ALA A 92 1.14 -5.50 -10.24
CA ALA A 92 1.39 -6.77 -9.54
C ALA A 92 0.80 -6.79 -8.11
N LEU A 93 0.69 -5.63 -7.47
CA LEU A 93 0.02 -5.49 -6.18
C LEU A 93 -1.49 -5.72 -6.26
N GLY A 94 -2.12 -5.54 -7.43
CA GLY A 94 -3.55 -5.81 -7.60
C GLY A 94 -3.93 -7.25 -7.23
N GLU A 95 -3.15 -8.24 -7.68
CA GLU A 95 -3.37 -9.66 -7.37
C GLU A 95 -3.18 -9.94 -5.87
N LYS A 96 -2.11 -9.42 -5.27
CA LYS A 96 -1.86 -9.53 -3.82
C LYS A 96 -2.98 -8.90 -3.00
N GLY A 97 -3.47 -7.73 -3.42
CA GLY A 97 -4.59 -7.04 -2.80
C GLY A 97 -5.87 -7.87 -2.85
N GLN A 98 -6.14 -8.54 -3.96
CA GLN A 98 -7.29 -9.43 -4.10
C GLN A 98 -7.17 -10.67 -3.21
N GLU A 99 -5.98 -11.30 -3.15
CA GLU A 99 -5.74 -12.44 -2.25
C GLU A 99 -5.95 -12.05 -0.78
N LEU A 100 -5.44 -10.88 -0.38
CA LEU A 100 -5.66 -10.33 0.95
C LEU A 100 -7.15 -10.05 1.19
N ALA A 101 -7.88 -9.49 0.23
CA ALA A 101 -9.32 -9.29 0.37
C ALA A 101 -10.07 -10.61 0.62
N THR A 102 -9.73 -11.68 -0.10
CA THR A 102 -10.31 -13.03 0.13
C THR A 102 -9.97 -13.54 1.54
N LYS A 103 -8.70 -13.50 1.95
CA LYS A 103 -8.27 -13.91 3.29
C LYS A 103 -8.96 -13.09 4.39
N SER A 104 -9.15 -11.79 4.18
CA SER A 104 -9.84 -10.91 5.12
C SER A 104 -11.30 -11.33 5.33
N GLN A 105 -12.02 -11.69 4.26
CA GLN A 105 -13.39 -12.17 4.37
C GLN A 105 -13.49 -13.46 5.19
N GLU A 106 -12.57 -14.42 4.95
CA GLU A 106 -12.50 -15.66 5.72
C GLU A 106 -12.16 -15.43 7.19
N LEU A 107 -11.25 -14.48 7.47
CA LEU A 107 -10.84 -14.13 8.83
C LEU A 107 -11.93 -13.43 9.61
N THR A 108 -12.62 -12.47 8.98
CA THR A 108 -13.64 -11.66 9.65
C THR A 108 -14.85 -12.50 10.05
N ALA A 109 -15.14 -13.57 9.30
CA ALA A 109 -16.17 -14.55 9.67
C ALA A 109 -15.84 -15.34 10.95
N ASN A 110 -14.56 -15.42 11.33
CA ASN A 110 -14.06 -16.18 12.48
C ASN A 110 -13.51 -15.28 13.61
N LEU A 111 -13.50 -13.97 13.41
CA LEU A 111 -13.11 -12.97 14.40
C LEU A 111 -14.29 -12.72 15.36
N SER A 112 -14.01 -12.70 16.66
CA SER A 112 -15.01 -12.38 17.68
C SER A 112 -14.39 -11.62 18.85
N GLY A 113 -15.23 -10.99 19.68
CA GLY A 113 -14.80 -10.22 20.84
C GLY A 113 -13.91 -9.02 20.47
N ASP A 114 -12.96 -8.71 21.34
CA ASP A 114 -12.09 -7.53 21.24
C ASP A 114 -11.22 -7.51 19.97
N ASP A 115 -10.90 -8.68 19.41
CA ASP A 115 -10.06 -8.78 18.22
C ASP A 115 -10.77 -8.25 16.96
N VAL A 116 -12.12 -8.31 16.90
CA VAL A 116 -12.90 -7.68 15.79
C VAL A 116 -12.68 -6.18 15.78
N GLN A 117 -12.79 -5.53 16.95
CA GLN A 117 -12.67 -4.09 17.06
C GLN A 117 -11.25 -3.64 16.72
N LYS A 118 -10.24 -4.28 17.32
CA LYS A 118 -8.81 -4.00 17.01
C LYS A 118 -8.52 -4.16 15.52
N PHE A 119 -9.02 -5.24 14.91
CA PHE A 119 -8.80 -5.51 13.49
C PHE A 119 -9.47 -4.44 12.61
N THR A 120 -10.70 -4.05 12.95
CA THR A 120 -11.44 -3.03 12.21
C THR A 120 -10.76 -1.66 12.29
N GLU A 121 -10.36 -1.23 13.49
CA GLU A 121 -9.64 0.03 13.71
C GLU A 121 -8.31 0.06 12.94
N TYR A 122 -7.55 -1.04 13.01
CA TYR A 122 -6.32 -1.21 12.25
C TYR A 122 -6.54 -1.11 10.75
N MET A 123 -7.50 -1.84 10.20
CA MET A 123 -7.80 -1.83 8.77
C MET A 123 -8.26 -0.44 8.29
N MET A 124 -9.04 0.30 9.10
CA MET A 124 -9.40 1.68 8.80
C MET A 124 -8.19 2.62 8.75
N ALA A 125 -7.29 2.52 9.74
CA ALA A 125 -6.08 3.33 9.78
C ALA A 125 -5.20 3.09 8.56
N LYS A 126 -5.03 1.81 8.18
CA LYS A 126 -4.26 1.42 7.00
C LYS A 126 -4.95 1.76 5.68
N GLY A 127 -6.27 1.72 5.62
CA GLY A 127 -7.04 2.23 4.48
C GLY A 127 -6.82 3.73 4.25
N LYS A 128 -6.80 4.53 5.32
CA LYS A 128 -6.48 5.96 5.25
C LYS A 128 -5.07 6.22 4.75
N GLU A 129 -4.09 5.43 5.23
CA GLU A 129 -2.71 5.49 4.76
C GLU A 129 -2.59 5.17 3.25
N LEU A 130 -3.24 4.11 2.78
CA LEU A 130 -3.27 3.76 1.35
C LEU A 130 -3.91 4.86 0.51
N GLN A 131 -4.99 5.47 0.99
CA GLN A 131 -5.64 6.60 0.31
C GLN A 131 -4.69 7.81 0.19
N GLU A 132 -3.96 8.14 1.26
CA GLU A 132 -2.97 9.22 1.25
C GLU A 132 -1.82 8.93 0.27
N LEU A 133 -1.33 7.69 0.21
CA LEU A 133 -0.33 7.25 -0.75
C LEU A 133 -0.84 7.35 -2.20
N SER A 134 -2.09 6.93 -2.44
CA SER A 134 -2.72 7.03 -3.77
C SER A 134 -2.89 8.48 -4.21
N ASN A 135 -3.26 9.39 -3.29
CA ASN A 135 -3.36 10.81 -3.60
C ASN A 135 -2.00 11.40 -3.98
N LYS A 136 -0.96 11.11 -3.19
CA LYS A 136 0.42 11.54 -3.48
C LYS A 136 0.95 11.02 -4.82
N PHE A 137 0.60 9.78 -5.20
CA PHE A 137 0.97 9.23 -6.49
C PHE A 137 0.34 10.02 -7.67
N SER A 138 -0.86 10.57 -7.45
CA SER A 138 -1.64 11.29 -8.47
C SER A 138 -1.26 12.77 -8.59
N GLU A 139 -0.43 13.30 -7.68
CA GLU A 139 0.17 14.64 -7.72
C GLU A 139 1.49 14.67 -8.53
#